data_AF-A0A931K534-F1
#
_entry.id   AF-A0A931K534-F1
#
_cell.length_a   1.000
_cell.length_b   1.000
_cell.length_c   1.000
_cell.angle_alpha   90.00
_cell.angle_beta   90.00
_cell.angle_gamma   90.00
#
_symmetry.space_group_name_H-M   'P 1'
#
loop_
_entity.id
_entity.type
_entity.pdbx_description
1 polymer ?
#
loop_
_entity_poly.entity_id
_entity_poly.type
_entity_poly.pdbx_seq_one_letter_code
_entity_poly.pdbx_strand_id
1 'polypeptide(L)'
;MPIARILVAAGLAAIVSACASDPDRMTMNDRVAGNAAVEPGSPDELICRNERITGQMIPRRVCMTRAERDALEREADEMFAEESVRHLRINPDGRGG
;
A
#
# COMPACT_ATOMS: atom_id res chain seq x y z
N MET A 1 -46.04 15.41 32.93
CA MET A 1 -44.79 14.62 33.03
C MET A 1 -44.29 14.21 31.63
N PRO A 2 -43.48 15.01 30.93
CA PRO A 2 -42.90 14.60 29.63
C PRO A 2 -41.36 14.69 29.56
N ILE A 3 -40.65 14.70 30.69
CA ILE A 3 -39.19 14.96 30.73
C ILE A 3 -38.37 13.68 30.44
N ALA A 4 -38.96 12.49 30.60
CA ALA A 4 -38.24 11.21 30.49
C ALA A 4 -37.87 10.78 29.07
N ARG A 5 -38.34 11.48 28.02
CA ARG A 5 -38.11 11.07 26.62
C ARG A 5 -36.94 11.76 25.93
N ILE A 6 -36.35 12.79 26.54
CA ILE A 6 -35.28 13.58 25.89
C ILE A 6 -33.88 12.99 26.17
N LEU A 7 -33.72 12.18 27.22
CA LEU A 7 -32.40 11.66 27.62
C LEU A 7 -31.86 10.50 26.77
N VAL A 8 -32.68 9.85 25.95
CA VAL A 8 -32.25 8.69 25.14
C VAL A 8 -31.50 9.12 23.88
N ALA A 9 -31.73 10.33 23.36
CA ALA A 9 -31.11 10.80 22.12
C ALA A 9 -29.63 11.22 22.28
N ALA A 10 -29.23 11.66 23.48
CA ALA A 10 -27.86 12.14 23.73
C ALA A 10 -26.84 10.99 23.94
N GLY A 11 -27.30 9.79 24.29
CA GLY A 11 -26.42 8.64 24.54
C GLY A 11 -25.85 7.98 23.27
N LEU A 12 -26.59 8.02 22.16
CA LEU A 12 -26.17 7.37 20.91
C LEU A 12 -25.16 8.18 20.08
N ALA A 13 -25.11 9.51 20.25
CA ALA A 13 -24.22 10.36 19.45
C ALA A 13 -22.74 10.26 19.86
N ALA A 14 -22.44 9.82 21.09
CA ALA A 14 -21.07 9.76 21.61
C ALA A 14 -20.26 8.55 21.10
N ILE A 15 -20.92 7.50 20.57
CA ILE A 15 -20.26 6.23 20.21
C ILE A 15 -19.70 6.26 18.77
N VAL A 16 -20.18 7.18 17.92
CA VAL A 16 -19.81 7.21 16.49
C VAL A 16 -18.49 7.93 16.23
N SER A 17 -17.94 8.67 17.21
CA SER A 17 -16.74 9.50 17.00
C SER A 17 -15.41 8.74 17.03
N ALA A 18 -15.39 7.45 17.38
CA ALA A 18 -14.14 6.70 17.59
C ALA A 18 -13.54 6.10 16.30
N CYS A 19 -14.28 6.07 15.18
CA CYS A 19 -13.82 5.42 13.94
C CYS A 19 -13.27 6.39 12.87
N ALA A 20 -13.19 7.69 13.14
CA ALA A 20 -12.70 8.67 12.15
C ALA A 20 -11.17 8.86 12.18
N SER A 21 -10.49 8.30 13.17
CA SER A 21 -9.04 8.44 13.35
C SER A 21 -8.31 7.29 12.66
N ASP A 22 -8.06 7.41 11.35
CA ASP A 22 -7.11 6.54 10.65
C ASP A 22 -5.68 6.95 11.03
N PRO A 23 -4.94 6.17 11.85
CA PRO A 23 -3.55 6.47 12.21
C PRO A 23 -2.62 6.52 10.98
N ASP A 24 -2.98 5.82 9.91
CA ASP A 24 -2.29 5.87 8.61
C ASP A 24 -2.31 7.28 7.99
N ARG A 25 -3.36 8.09 8.21
CA ARG A 25 -3.48 9.40 7.57
C ARG A 25 -2.54 10.45 8.16
N MET A 26 -2.30 10.42 9.46
CA MET A 26 -1.40 11.38 10.13
C MET A 26 0.05 11.15 9.69
N THR A 27 0.52 9.91 9.72
CA THR A 27 1.90 9.57 9.31
C THR A 27 2.16 9.81 7.81
N MET A 28 1.15 9.67 6.95
CA MET A 28 1.27 10.00 5.53
C MET A 28 1.42 11.50 5.27
N ASN A 29 0.71 12.36 6.00
CA ASN A 29 0.83 13.81 5.82
C ASN A 29 2.23 14.32 6.15
N ASP A 30 2.85 13.82 7.22
CA ASP A 30 4.22 14.20 7.61
C ASP A 30 5.25 13.77 6.57
N ARG A 31 5.07 12.57 5.98
CA ARG A 31 5.93 12.06 4.90
C ARG A 31 5.81 12.86 3.61
N VAL A 32 4.59 13.24 3.24
CA VAL A 32 4.36 14.08 2.05
C VAL A 32 4.93 15.49 2.24
N ALA A 33 4.81 16.06 3.45
CA ALA A 33 5.41 17.35 3.77
C ALA A 33 6.95 17.30 3.71
N GLY A 34 7.58 16.23 4.20
CA GLY A 34 9.02 16.03 4.09
C GLY A 34 9.49 15.85 2.64
N ASN A 35 8.67 15.25 1.78
CA ASN A 35 8.99 15.08 0.37
C ASN A 35 8.99 16.38 -0.44
N ALA A 36 8.22 17.39 -0.04
CA ALA A 36 8.23 18.69 -0.72
C ALA A 36 9.59 19.40 -0.68
N ALA A 37 10.47 19.02 0.25
CA ALA A 37 11.84 19.54 0.35
C ALA A 37 12.87 18.72 -0.45
N VAL A 38 12.46 17.64 -1.11
CA VAL A 38 13.32 16.74 -1.88
C VAL A 38 13.30 17.13 -3.36
N GLU A 39 14.45 17.09 -4.03
CA GLU A 39 14.56 17.42 -5.45
C GLU A 39 13.82 16.35 -6.30
N PRO A 40 12.94 16.74 -7.24
CA PRO A 40 12.21 15.80 -8.07
C PRO A 40 13.19 14.99 -8.93
N GLY A 41 12.99 13.67 -9.00
CA GLY A 41 13.88 12.74 -9.69
C GLY A 41 15.06 12.21 -8.86
N SER A 42 15.24 12.71 -7.63
CA SER A 42 16.25 12.18 -6.70
C SER A 42 15.85 10.77 -6.19
N PRO A 43 16.83 9.95 -5.75
CA PRO A 43 16.55 8.61 -5.23
C PRO A 43 15.64 8.61 -3.99
N ASP A 44 15.69 9.68 -3.21
CA ASP A 44 14.92 9.87 -1.97
C ASP A 44 13.53 10.47 -2.21
N GLU A 45 13.17 10.74 -3.48
CA GLU A 45 11.84 11.20 -3.83
C GLU A 45 10.80 10.13 -3.47
N LEU A 46 9.92 10.45 -2.51
CA LEU A 46 8.76 9.65 -2.14
C LEU A 46 7.68 9.77 -3.21
N ILE A 47 7.33 8.64 -3.80
CA ILE A 47 6.26 8.54 -4.78
C ILE A 47 5.12 7.73 -4.18
N CYS A 48 3.98 8.39 -3.96
CA CYS A 48 2.77 7.74 -3.46
C CYS A 48 1.86 7.29 -4.60
N ARG A 49 1.46 6.01 -4.63
CA ARG A 49 0.49 5.46 -5.60
C ARG A 49 -0.56 4.61 -4.89
N ASN A 50 -1.74 4.51 -5.50
CA ASN A 50 -2.77 3.60 -5.02
C ASN A 50 -2.53 2.22 -5.63
N GLU A 51 -2.12 1.28 -4.80
CA GLU A 51 -1.79 -0.08 -5.21
C GLU A 51 -2.82 -1.08 -4.68
N ARG A 52 -3.12 -2.09 -5.50
CA ARG A 52 -3.94 -3.22 -5.07
C ARG A 52 -3.06 -4.22 -4.36
N ILE A 53 -3.26 -4.32 -3.05
CA ILE A 53 -2.60 -5.34 -2.24
C ILE A 53 -3.40 -6.63 -2.34
N THR A 54 -2.72 -7.75 -2.58
CA THR A 54 -3.32 -9.09 -2.66
C THR A 54 -4.17 -9.36 -1.41
N GLY A 55 -5.40 -9.82 -1.61
CA GLY A 55 -6.35 -10.08 -0.51
C GLY A 55 -7.16 -8.87 -0.04
N GLN A 56 -6.97 -7.67 -0.63
CA GLN A 56 -7.79 -6.49 -0.34
C GLN A 56 -8.55 -6.03 -1.57
N MET A 57 -9.85 -5.76 -1.40
CA MET A 57 -10.72 -5.21 -2.46
C MET A 57 -10.51 -3.71 -2.68
N ILE A 58 -10.07 -3.01 -1.64
CA ILE A 58 -9.88 -1.55 -1.65
C ILE A 58 -8.40 -1.26 -1.88
N PRO A 59 -8.03 -0.50 -2.93
CA PRO A 59 -6.65 -0.07 -3.14
C PRO A 59 -6.13 0.73 -1.95
N ARG A 60 -4.89 0.48 -1.56
CA ARG A 60 -4.22 1.24 -0.51
C ARG A 60 -3.20 2.18 -1.12
N ARG A 61 -3.06 3.35 -0.51
CA ARG A 61 -2.03 4.31 -0.89
C ARG A 61 -0.70 3.85 -0.30
N VAL A 62 0.24 3.49 -1.15
CA VAL A 62 1.60 3.09 -0.78
C VAL A 62 2.55 4.20 -1.21
N CYS A 63 3.38 4.67 -0.28
CA CYS A 63 4.41 5.65 -0.53
C CYS A 63 5.77 4.99 -0.32
N MET A 64 6.59 5.00 -1.35
CA MET A 64 7.93 4.41 -1.37
C MET A 64 8.88 5.40 -2.04
N THR A 65 10.15 5.35 -1.68
CA THR A 65 11.15 6.17 -2.38
C THR A 65 11.37 5.65 -3.79
N ARG A 66 11.91 6.49 -4.67
CA ARG A 66 12.28 6.10 -6.03
C ARG A 66 13.30 4.95 -6.01
N ALA A 67 14.30 5.03 -5.14
CA ALA A 67 15.30 3.97 -4.96
C ALA A 67 14.69 2.65 -4.47
N GLU A 68 13.73 2.69 -3.54
CA GLU A 68 13.03 1.49 -3.07
C GLU A 68 12.22 0.83 -4.19
N ARG A 69 11.52 1.64 -5.00
CA ARG A 69 10.78 1.11 -6.17
C ARG A 69 11.73 0.45 -7.17
N ASP A 70 12.80 1.13 -7.54
CA ASP A 70 13.76 0.62 -8.51
C ASP A 70 14.43 -0.67 -8.02
N ALA A 71 14.57 -0.85 -6.69
CA ALA A 71 15.02 -2.09 -6.09
C ALA A 71 14.00 -3.23 -6.22
N LEU A 72 12.73 -2.96 -5.91
CA LEU A 72 11.64 -3.92 -6.07
C LEU A 72 11.46 -4.36 -7.54
N GLU A 73 11.59 -3.44 -8.49
CA GLU A 73 11.50 -3.75 -9.92
C GLU A 73 12.64 -4.68 -10.36
N ARG A 74 13.88 -4.39 -9.96
CA ARG A 74 15.03 -5.26 -10.25
C ARG A 74 14.88 -6.66 -9.63
N GLU A 75 14.45 -6.74 -8.37
CA GLU A 75 14.21 -8.03 -7.72
C GLU A 75 13.13 -8.84 -8.44
N ALA A 76 12.06 -8.18 -8.89
CA ALA A 76 11.02 -8.83 -9.67
C ALA A 76 11.56 -9.37 -11.00
N ASP A 77 12.30 -8.55 -11.75
CA ASP A 77 12.91 -8.95 -13.03
C ASP A 77 13.89 -10.13 -12.87
N GLU A 78 14.69 -10.13 -11.80
CA GLU A 78 15.60 -11.23 -11.48
C GLU A 78 14.83 -12.53 -11.20
N MET A 79 13.77 -12.48 -10.40
CA MET A 79 12.94 -13.66 -10.13
C MET A 79 12.29 -14.20 -11.40
N PHE A 80 11.77 -13.34 -12.28
CA PHE A 80 11.18 -13.76 -13.56
C PHE A 80 12.23 -14.37 -14.50
N ALA A 81 13.45 -13.82 -14.51
CA ALA A 81 14.55 -14.37 -15.30
C ALA A 81 14.94 -15.78 -14.81
N GLU A 82 15.05 -15.98 -13.51
CA GLU A 82 15.34 -17.30 -12.92
C GLU A 82 14.22 -18.32 -13.19
N GLU A 83 12.95 -17.92 -13.06
CA GLU A 83 11.81 -18.79 -13.34
C GLU A 83 11.74 -19.19 -14.82
N SER A 84 12.00 -18.23 -15.72
CA SER A 84 12.05 -18.47 -17.17
C SER A 84 13.14 -19.50 -17.52
N VAL A 85 14.32 -19.37 -16.93
CA VAL A 85 15.42 -20.33 -17.12
C VAL A 85 15.07 -21.71 -16.56
N ARG A 86 14.34 -21.79 -15.43
CA ARG A 86 13.88 -23.07 -14.87
C ARG A 86 12.84 -23.76 -15.76
N HIS A 87 11.92 -23.01 -16.36
CA HIS A 87 10.92 -23.55 -17.29
C HIS A 87 11.55 -24.02 -18.62
N LEU A 88 12.57 -23.32 -19.11
CA LEU A 88 13.29 -23.73 -20.33
C LEU A 88 14.17 -24.98 -20.14
N ARG A 89 14.46 -25.39 -18.90
CA ARG A 89 15.26 -26.59 -18.59
C ARG A 89 14.43 -27.87 -18.47
N ILE A 90 13.11 -27.83 -18.70
CA ILE A 90 12.24 -29.02 -18.75
C ILE A 90 12.28 -29.65 -20.16
N ASN A 91 13.49 -29.98 -20.64
CA ASN A 91 13.79 -31.05 -21.62
C ASN A 91 15.27 -30.99 -22.03
N PRO A 92 16.18 -31.62 -21.28
CA PRO A 92 17.47 -32.01 -21.83
C PRO A 92 17.38 -33.30 -22.66
N ASP A 93 16.35 -34.13 -22.48
CA ASP A 93 16.25 -35.47 -23.08
C ASP A 93 15.06 -35.58 -24.05
N GLY A 94 15.17 -34.89 -25.18
CA GLY A 94 14.27 -35.08 -26.32
C GLY A 94 14.40 -36.48 -26.93
N ARG A 95 13.91 -37.52 -26.25
CA ARG A 95 13.65 -38.85 -26.83
C ARG A 95 12.15 -39.08 -26.91
N GLY A 96 11.52 -38.38 -27.85
CA GLY A 96 10.34 -38.89 -28.53
C GLY A 96 10.81 -39.86 -29.62
N GLY A 97 10.43 -41.12 -29.50
CA GLY A 97 10.79 -42.22 -30.40
C GLY A 97 10.53 -43.56 -29.75
#